data_AF-A0AAU9C6G3-F1
#
_entry.id   AF-A0AAU9C6G3-F1
#
_cell.length_a   1.000
_cell.length_b   1.000
_cell.length_c   1.000
_cell.angle_alpha   90.00
_cell.angle_beta   90.00
_cell.angle_gamma   90.00
#
_symmetry.space_group_name_H-M   'P 1'
#
loop_
_entity.id
_entity.type
_entity.pdbx_description
1 polymer ?
#
loop_
_entity_poly.entity_id
_entity_poly.type
_entity_poly.pdbx_seq_one_letter_code
_entity_poly.pdbx_strand_id
1 'polypeptide(L)' 'MSDSEQTGDGQRFWLRMIDWAFSMNYRISVADGTVGEEWHLTPVSSYAELEERWIAFAWGHDRDVHPHRRLVISKA' A
#
# COMPACT_ATOMS: atom_id res chain seq x y z
N MET A 1 3.30 20.70 12.91
CA MET A 1 3.73 19.42 12.33
C MET A 1 4.18 19.70 10.91
N SER A 2 5.36 19.23 10.54
CA SER A 2 5.90 19.32 9.18
C SER A 2 5.35 18.20 8.30
N ASP A 3 5.36 18.40 6.98
CA ASP A 3 4.92 17.39 6.00
C ASP A 3 5.70 16.07 6.13
N SER A 4 6.98 16.14 6.53
CA SER A 4 7.82 14.96 6.79
C SER A 4 7.38 14.17 8.02
N GLU A 5 6.94 14.84 9.09
CA GLU A 5 6.41 14.16 10.29
C GLU A 5 5.08 13.47 9.98
N GLN A 6 4.20 14.12 9.21
CA GLN A 6 2.93 13.52 8.77
C GLN A 6 3.14 12.33 7.82
N THR A 7 4.13 12.42 6.92
CA THR A 7 4.49 11.33 6.02
C THR A 7 5.03 10.13 6.79
N GLY A 8 5.88 10.36 7.80
CA GLY A 8 6.43 9.29 8.64
C GLY A 8 5.40 8.64 9.57
N ASP A 9 4.50 9.41 10.16
CA ASP A 9 3.41 8.87 10.98
C ASP A 9 2.39 8.09 10.14
N GLY A 10 2.05 8.59 8.95
CA GLY A 10 1.21 7.89 7.99
C GLY A 10 1.82 6.55 7.55
N GLN A 11 3.13 6.53 7.28
CA GLN A 11 3.83 5.31 6.94
C GLN A 11 3.80 4.28 8.07
N ARG A 12 4.12 4.69 9.30
CA ARG A 12 4.07 3.79 10.48
C ARG A 12 2.66 3.28 10.77
N PHE A 13 1.63 4.09 10.53
CA PHE A 13 0.25 3.65 10.65
C PHE A 13 -0.06 2.52 9.66
N TRP A 14 0.25 2.72 8.38
CA TRP A 14 -0.02 1.73 7.34
C TRP A 14 0.76 0.43 7.51
N LEU A 15 2.03 0.50 7.91
CA LEU A 15 2.84 -0.70 8.18
C LEU A 15 2.22 -1.55 9.31
N ARG A 16 1.69 -0.91 10.36
CA ARG A 16 0.96 -1.61 11.44
C ARG A 16 -0.35 -2.23 10.94
N MET A 17 -1.07 -1.56 10.04
CA MET A 17 -2.31 -2.11 9.45
C MET A 17 -2.05 -3.34 8.57
N ILE A 18 -0.96 -3.33 7.80
CA ILE A 18 -0.53 -4.47 6.97
C ILE A 18 -0.16 -5.67 7.85
N ASP A 19 0.66 -5.44 8.89
CA ASP A 19 1.08 -6.49 9.82
C ASP A 19 -0.12 -7.14 10.52
N TRP A 20 -1.05 -6.30 11.00
CA TRP A 20 -2.32 -6.75 11.54
C TRP A 20 -3.13 -7.58 10.54
N ALA A 21 -3.26 -7.15 9.29
CA ALA A 21 -4.01 -7.86 8.26
C ALA A 21 -3.45 -9.27 7.97
N PHE A 22 -2.13 -9.40 7.87
CA PHE A 22 -1.48 -10.70 7.74
C PHE A 22 -1.76 -11.60 8.94
N SER A 23 -1.64 -11.07 10.17
CA SER A 23 -1.90 -11.83 11.40
C SER A 23 -3.35 -12.35 11.51
N MET A 24 -4.29 -11.64 10.88
CA MET A 24 -5.71 -11.95 10.90
C MET A 24 -6.18 -12.75 9.67
N ASN A 25 -5.24 -13.22 8.82
CA ASN A 25 -5.52 -13.97 7.59
C ASN A 25 -6.42 -13.21 6.59
N TYR A 26 -6.25 -11.89 6.50
CA TYR A 26 -6.87 -11.08 5.44
C TYR A 26 -6.04 -11.18 4.16
N ARG A 27 -6.70 -10.97 3.02
CA ARG A 27 -6.02 -10.80 1.73
C ARG A 27 -5.56 -9.36 1.60
N ILE A 28 -4.35 -9.19 1.10
CA ILE A 28 -3.80 -7.90 0.71
C ILE A 28 -3.62 -7.90 -0.81
N SER A 29 -4.10 -6.85 -1.46
CA SER A 29 -3.87 -6.61 -2.89
C SER A 29 -3.46 -5.17 -3.14
N VAL A 30 -2.71 -4.95 -4.20
CA VAL A 30 -2.22 -3.63 -4.60
C VAL A 30 -2.69 -3.30 -6.01
N ALA A 31 -3.04 -2.04 -6.24
CA ALA A 31 -3.22 -1.53 -7.60
C ALA A 31 -1.88 -1.02 -8.12
N ASP A 32 -1.49 -1.41 -9.33
CA ASP A 32 -0.20 -1.06 -9.95
C ASP A 32 -0.04 0.43 -10.34
N GLY A 33 -1.03 1.26 -10.02
CA GLY A 33 -1.04 2.69 -10.34
C GLY A 33 -1.52 3.02 -11.75
N THR A 34 -1.93 2.03 -12.54
CA THR A 34 -2.55 2.28 -13.85
C THR A 34 -3.89 3.00 -13.68
N VAL A 35 -4.10 4.04 -14.50
CA VAL A 35 -5.32 4.84 -14.48
C VAL A 35 -6.33 4.23 -15.45
N GLY A 36 -7.42 3.67 -14.92
CA GLY A 36 -8.47 3.04 -15.73
C GLY A 36 -9.67 2.62 -14.88
N GLU A 37 -10.75 2.13 -15.50
CA GLU A 37 -11.99 1.79 -14.78
C GLU A 37 -11.85 0.51 -13.93
N GLU A 38 -11.01 -0.44 -14.33
CA GLU A 38 -10.97 -1.77 -13.68
C GLU A 38 -9.94 -1.93 -12.56
N TRP A 39 -9.03 -0.96 -12.33
CA TRP A 39 -7.98 -0.96 -11.29
C TRP A 39 -7.50 -2.37 -10.91
N HIS A 40 -6.64 -2.97 -11.74
CA HIS A 40 -6.22 -4.36 -11.53
C HIS A 40 -5.58 -4.54 -10.14
N LEU A 41 -6.17 -5.41 -9.33
CA LEU A 41 -5.70 -5.72 -7.98
C LEU A 41 -4.82 -6.96 -8.02
N THR A 42 -3.50 -6.76 -7.92
CA THR A 42 -2.56 -7.87 -7.79
C THR A 42 -2.49 -8.32 -6.33
N PRO A 43 -2.79 -9.60 -6.03
CA PRO A 43 -2.68 -10.12 -4.68
C PRO A 43 -1.22 -10.18 -4.24
N VAL A 44 -0.99 -9.93 -2.96
CA VAL A 44 0.33 -9.97 -2.32
C VAL A 44 0.35 -11.14 -1.36
N SER A 45 1.33 -12.03 -1.54
CA SER A 45 1.42 -13.30 -0.82
C SER A 45 2.34 -13.26 0.41
N SER A 46 3.19 -12.24 0.53
CA SER A 46 4.11 -12.10 1.65
C SER A 46 4.49 -10.64 1.90
N TYR A 47 5.03 -10.36 3.10
CA TYR A 47 5.55 -9.04 3.42
C TYR A 47 6.74 -8.66 2.51
N ALA A 48 7.64 -9.60 2.20
CA ALA A 48 8.78 -9.34 1.31
C ALA A 48 8.34 -8.90 -0.10
N GLU A 49 7.33 -9.57 -0.66
CA GLU A 49 6.72 -9.17 -1.93
C GLU A 49 6.09 -7.76 -1.85
N LEU A 50 5.47 -7.44 -0.70
CA LEU A 50 4.92 -6.10 -0.47
C LEU A 50 6.01 -5.03 -0.43
N GLU A 51 7.14 -5.29 0.23
CA GLU A 51 8.24 -4.32 0.29
C GLU A 51 8.80 -4.04 -1.11
N GLU A 52 9.05 -5.10 -1.89
CA GLU A 52 9.62 -5.01 -3.24
C GLU A 52 8.72 -4.23 -4.21
N ARG A 53 7.40 -4.47 -4.14
CA ARG A 53 6.44 -3.93 -5.11
C ARG A 53 5.76 -2.63 -4.66
N TRP A 54 5.43 -2.53 -3.38
CA TRP A 54 4.49 -1.52 -2.89
C TRP A 54 5.16 -0.39 -2.13
N ILE A 55 6.12 -0.66 -1.23
CA ILE A 55 6.64 0.39 -0.34
C ILE A 55 7.32 1.51 -1.13
N ALA A 56 8.10 1.17 -2.15
CA ALA A 56 8.74 2.16 -3.04
C ALA A 56 7.71 3.00 -3.80
N PHE A 57 6.63 2.39 -4.29
CA PHE A 57 5.54 3.06 -5.00
C PHE A 57 4.67 3.93 -4.07
N ALA A 58 4.32 3.40 -2.90
CA ALA A 58 3.43 4.03 -1.92
C ALA A 58 4.06 5.27 -1.27
N TRP A 59 5.38 5.30 -1.13
CA TRP A 59 6.11 6.37 -0.45
C TRP A 59 7.09 7.11 -1.36
N GLY A 60 7.06 6.85 -2.67
CA GLY A 60 7.80 7.63 -3.65
C GLY A 60 7.34 9.09 -3.73
N HIS A 61 8.11 9.92 -4.42
CA HIS A 61 7.85 11.36 -4.55
C HIS A 61 7.10 11.74 -5.84
N ASP A 62 6.69 10.75 -6.63
CA ASP A 62 5.97 10.97 -7.89
C ASP A 62 4.52 11.44 -7.62
N ARG A 63 4.26 12.71 -7.98
CA ARG A 63 3.00 13.43 -7.80
C ARG A 63 1.88 12.92 -8.69
N ASP A 64 2.19 12.43 -9.88
CA ASP A 64 1.18 11.93 -10.80
C ASP A 64 0.69 10.56 -10.34
N VAL A 65 1.52 9.83 -9.61
CA VAL A 65 1.20 8.52 -9.04
C VAL A 65 0.45 8.60 -7.71
N HIS A 66 0.63 9.68 -6.93
CA HIS A 66 0.05 9.83 -5.59
C HIS A 66 -1.46 9.51 -5.49
N PRO A 67 -2.33 10.02 -6.38
CA PRO A 67 -3.77 9.72 -6.35
C PRO A 67 -4.13 8.26 -6.66
N HIS A 68 -3.18 7.50 -7.23
CA HIS A 68 -3.38 6.13 -7.67
C HIS A 68 -2.82 5.09 -6.67
N ARG A 69 -2.24 5.54 -5.55
CA ARG A 69 -1.73 4.65 -4.49
C ARG A 69 -2.86 3.99 -3.73
N ARG A 70 -3.19 2.74 -4.10
CA ARG A 70 -4.15 1.88 -3.41
C ARG A 70 -3.56 0.55 -2.93
N LEU A 71 -3.66 0.34 -1.62
CA LEU A 71 -3.55 -0.96 -0.98
C LEU A 71 -4.95 -1.34 -0.46
N VAL A 72 -5.38 -2.55 -0.77
CA VAL A 72 -6.69 -3.08 -0.40
C VAL A 72 -6.49 -4.23 0.58
N ILE A 73 -7.16 -4.14 1.73
CA ILE A 73 -7.27 -5.23 2.71
C ILE A 73 -8.70 -5.74 2.63
N SER A 74 -8.87 -7.03 2.34
CA SER A 74 -10.18 -7.66 2.21
C SER A 74 -10.25 -8.99 2.94
N LYS A 75 -11.46 -9.40 3.32
CA LYS A 75 -11.67 -10.74 3.87
C LYS A 75 -11.34 -11.77 2.79
N ALA A 76 -10.76 -12.90 3.20
CA ALA A 76 -10.53 -14.04 2.34
C ALA A 76 -11.85 -14.66 1.85
#